data_AF-A0A0F8XHT7-F1
#
_entry.id   AF-A0A0F8XHT7-F1
#
_cell.length_a   1.000
_cell.length_b   1.000
_cell.length_c   1.000
_cell.angle_alpha   90.00
_cell.angle_beta   90.00
_cell.angle_gamma   90.00
#
_symmetry.space_group_name_H-M   'P 1'
#
loop_
_entity.id
_entity.type
_entity.pdbx_description
1 polymer ?
#
loop_
_entity_poly.entity_id
_entity_poly.type
_entity_poly.pdbx_seq_one_letter_code
_entity_poly.pdbx_strand_id
1 'polypeptide(L)'
;PDCPVYVTAKRRTGGGVPQSEGGASAQFPRVVERDGIYLYQTKTKVGIKEAVLSNFIMGVISRLEMPGEGADVLRVRIMAHTGREDVLDIPVTAFASRASLIHMLSRAEYAWYGTDAQCQYLKAHLTTEDMPTQQAITKLGRSIIEGEDDIWVTTNGILNKNGLMKDDSTYTYHRPAHFGSVSVEVPKGSWGLKRTQSALRELPSLNSLSVMVPVIGWTFSSAFKPWFVQKMGHFPLLMLYGTRGAGKTQLISRVVLPIFGYSSREPQIHFCDTTRFVLVSYGASTTTVPLFFDEYRPNALPGTRLRQLWDHWRHLYAEDTDHRGQADLSRLSFKQTSPVIVAGEEMVSDPAMQERMIQV
;
A
#
# COMPACT_ATOMS: atom_id res chain seq x y z
N PRO A 1 -30.97 -1.95 -11.20
CA PRO A 1 -30.27 -3.07 -11.86
C PRO A 1 -29.67 -3.99 -10.80
N ASP A 2 -30.33 -5.11 -10.55
CA ASP A 2 -30.01 -6.03 -9.45
C ASP A 2 -28.65 -6.72 -9.68
N CYS A 3 -27.71 -6.47 -8.76
CA CYS A 3 -26.37 -7.00 -8.83
C CYS A 3 -26.31 -8.44 -8.27
N PRO A 4 -25.82 -9.45 -9.02
CA PRO A 4 -25.87 -10.87 -8.64
C PRO A 4 -25.09 -11.28 -7.38
N VAL A 5 -24.30 -10.37 -6.79
CA VAL A 5 -23.44 -10.67 -5.63
C VAL A 5 -24.19 -10.56 -4.30
N TYR A 6 -25.27 -9.77 -4.23
CA TYR A 6 -26.11 -9.64 -3.03
C TYR A 6 -26.94 -10.89 -2.71
N VAL A 7 -27.20 -11.73 -3.72
CA VAL A 7 -27.98 -12.97 -3.55
C VAL A 7 -27.11 -14.08 -2.95
N THR A 8 -25.81 -14.10 -3.21
CA THR A 8 -24.91 -15.19 -2.80
C THR A 8 -24.52 -15.11 -1.33
N ALA A 9 -24.39 -13.91 -0.76
CA ALA A 9 -24.17 -13.72 0.68
C ALA A 9 -25.40 -14.08 1.53
N LYS A 10 -26.62 -13.86 1.02
CA LYS A 10 -27.87 -14.26 1.68
C LYS A 10 -28.24 -15.74 1.48
N ARG A 11 -27.84 -16.39 0.38
CA ARG A 11 -28.25 -17.77 0.07
C ARG A 11 -27.57 -18.86 0.90
N ARG A 12 -26.47 -18.58 1.60
CA ARG A 12 -25.88 -19.55 2.55
C ARG A 12 -26.56 -19.55 3.93
N THR A 13 -27.50 -18.63 4.20
CA THR A 13 -28.16 -18.47 5.50
C THR A 13 -29.69 -18.40 5.43
N GLY A 14 -30.32 -18.83 4.32
CA GLY A 14 -31.76 -18.65 4.09
C GLY A 14 -32.50 -19.93 3.75
N GLY A 15 -32.84 -20.72 4.75
CA GLY A 15 -33.87 -21.77 4.67
C GLY A 15 -35.00 -21.44 5.63
N GLY A 16 -36.15 -21.03 5.08
CA GLY A 16 -37.45 -21.03 5.76
C GLY A 16 -37.69 -19.92 6.79
N VAL A 17 -38.70 -19.08 6.53
CA VAL A 17 -39.41 -18.39 7.62
C VAL A 17 -40.21 -19.44 8.38
N PRO A 18 -40.14 -19.43 9.72
CA PRO A 18 -41.35 -19.54 10.51
C PRO A 18 -41.53 -18.32 11.42
N GLN A 19 -42.78 -17.90 11.55
CA GLN A 19 -43.26 -17.01 12.60
C GLN A 19 -43.06 -17.63 13.99
N SER A 20 -42.85 -16.75 14.97
CA SER A 20 -43.00 -16.89 16.42
C SER A 20 -42.24 -18.02 17.15
N GLU A 21 -41.26 -17.62 17.96
CA GLU A 21 -41.02 -17.95 19.38
C GLU A 21 -39.58 -17.45 19.70
N GLY A 22 -39.36 -16.60 20.71
CA GLY A 22 -39.19 -17.05 22.09
C GLY A 22 -37.69 -17.14 22.44
N GLY A 23 -37.18 -16.19 23.25
CA GLY A 23 -36.06 -16.48 24.15
C GLY A 23 -34.61 -16.46 23.63
N ALA A 24 -34.13 -15.33 23.14
CA ALA A 24 -32.76 -14.90 23.43
C ALA A 24 -32.86 -13.42 23.80
N SER A 25 -32.46 -13.04 25.02
CA SER A 25 -32.50 -11.64 25.43
C SER A 25 -31.62 -10.84 24.48
N ALA A 26 -32.23 -10.06 23.58
CA ALA A 26 -31.46 -9.15 22.74
C ALA A 26 -30.63 -8.25 23.66
N GLN A 27 -29.30 -8.38 23.60
CA GLN A 27 -28.39 -7.56 24.39
C GLN A 27 -28.56 -6.11 23.94
N PHE A 28 -28.98 -5.25 24.88
CA PHE A 28 -29.05 -3.81 24.69
C PHE A 28 -28.00 -3.16 25.59
N PRO A 29 -27.41 -2.05 25.16
CA PRO A 29 -27.65 -1.37 23.88
C PRO A 29 -26.87 -2.03 22.72
N ARG A 30 -27.29 -1.76 21.47
CA ARG A 30 -26.67 -2.36 20.26
C ARG A 30 -26.79 -1.45 19.04
N VAL A 31 -25.91 -1.68 18.05
CA VAL A 31 -26.07 -1.15 16.69
C VAL A 31 -26.86 -2.14 15.85
N VAL A 32 -27.73 -1.62 14.97
CA VAL A 32 -28.43 -2.41 13.95
C VAL A 32 -28.39 -1.68 12.61
N GLU A 33 -28.55 -2.43 11.54
CA GLU A 33 -28.67 -1.89 10.17
C GLU A 33 -30.13 -1.86 9.74
N ARG A 34 -30.58 -0.73 9.18
CA ARG A 34 -31.89 -0.61 8.54
C ARG A 34 -31.82 0.43 7.43
N ASP A 35 -32.41 0.15 6.27
CA ASP A 35 -32.53 1.09 5.15
C ASP A 35 -31.22 1.80 4.75
N GLY A 36 -30.09 1.08 4.79
CA GLY A 36 -28.78 1.63 4.40
C GLY A 36 -28.13 2.56 5.42
N ILE A 37 -28.59 2.56 6.68
CA ILE A 37 -28.01 3.34 7.77
C ILE A 37 -27.81 2.50 9.04
N TYR A 38 -26.91 2.95 9.92
CA TYR A 38 -26.77 2.42 11.27
C TYR A 38 -27.70 3.14 12.25
N LEU A 39 -28.39 2.36 13.08
CA LEU A 39 -29.24 2.81 14.17
C LEU A 39 -28.71 2.29 15.50
N TYR A 40 -28.72 3.11 16.54
CA TYR A 40 -28.46 2.71 17.91
C TYR A 40 -29.76 2.39 18.62
N GLN A 41 -29.92 1.16 19.10
CA GLN A 41 -31.08 0.73 19.85
C GLN A 41 -30.79 0.67 21.35
N THR A 42 -31.65 1.31 22.13
CA THR A 42 -31.65 1.24 23.60
C THR A 42 -32.99 0.76 24.11
N LYS A 43 -32.98 -0.09 25.14
CA LYS A 43 -34.20 -0.55 25.80
C LYS A 43 -34.61 0.46 26.87
N THR A 44 -35.86 0.92 26.80
CA THR A 44 -36.46 1.83 27.78
C THR A 44 -37.69 1.17 28.41
N LYS A 45 -38.27 1.82 29.44
CA LYS A 45 -39.52 1.36 30.07
C LYS A 45 -40.71 1.35 29.09
N VAL A 46 -40.66 2.15 28.02
CA VAL A 46 -41.76 2.38 27.07
C VAL A 46 -41.55 1.60 25.75
N GLY A 47 -40.41 0.91 25.60
CA GLY A 47 -40.08 0.17 24.38
C GLY A 47 -38.63 0.39 23.93
N ILE A 48 -38.37 0.13 22.66
CA ILE A 48 -37.06 0.33 22.03
C ILE A 48 -37.00 1.76 21.49
N LYS A 49 -35.99 2.52 21.92
CA LYS A 49 -35.66 3.83 21.36
C LYS A 49 -34.53 3.68 20.36
N GLU A 50 -34.71 4.29 19.18
CA GLU A 50 -33.72 4.29 18.10
C GLU A 50 -33.14 5.68 17.89
N ALA A 51 -31.84 5.76 17.60
CA ALA A 51 -31.16 6.98 17.20
C ALA A 51 -30.31 6.72 15.97
N VAL A 52 -30.34 7.61 14.99
CA VAL A 52 -29.55 7.50 13.75
C VAL A 52 -28.07 7.74 14.07
N LEU A 53 -27.21 6.85 13.60
CA LEU A 53 -25.76 6.93 13.79
C LEU A 53 -25.00 7.32 12.52
N SER A 54 -25.50 6.95 11.34
CA SER A 54 -24.81 7.21 10.07
C SER A 54 -25.79 7.44 8.93
N ASN A 55 -25.25 7.89 7.79
CA ASN A 55 -25.93 7.91 6.48
C ASN A 55 -25.35 6.85 5.50
N PHE A 56 -24.69 5.82 6.05
CA PHE A 56 -24.01 4.75 5.33
C PHE A 56 -24.03 3.44 6.13
N ILE A 57 -23.75 2.32 5.47
CA ILE A 57 -23.42 1.02 6.11
C ILE A 57 -22.01 0.56 5.69
N MET A 58 -21.45 -0.37 6.44
CA MET A 58 -20.15 -0.98 6.16
C MET A 58 -20.28 -2.50 6.17
N GLY A 59 -19.90 -3.15 5.08
CA GLY A 59 -19.71 -4.60 5.05
C GLY A 59 -18.23 -4.94 5.22
N VAL A 60 -17.89 -5.76 6.20
CA VAL A 60 -16.50 -6.23 6.37
C VAL A 60 -16.14 -7.17 5.22
N ILE A 61 -15.06 -6.85 4.52
CA ILE A 61 -14.45 -7.73 3.52
C ILE A 61 -13.51 -8.70 4.24
N SER A 62 -12.62 -8.17 5.08
CA SER A 62 -11.69 -8.96 5.87
C SER A 62 -11.11 -8.18 7.05
N ARG A 63 -10.65 -8.91 8.07
CA ARG A 63 -9.70 -8.41 9.07
C ARG A 63 -8.29 -8.60 8.52
N LEU A 64 -7.54 -7.51 8.46
CA LEU A 64 -6.13 -7.52 8.09
C LEU A 64 -5.30 -7.61 9.36
N GLU A 65 -4.66 -8.76 9.54
CA GLU A 65 -3.64 -8.95 10.56
C GLU A 65 -2.36 -8.26 10.07
N MET A 66 -1.69 -7.56 10.98
CA MET A 66 -0.48 -6.78 10.70
C MET A 66 0.72 -7.45 11.40
N PRO A 67 1.40 -8.43 10.77
CA PRO A 67 2.45 -9.18 11.43
C PRO A 67 3.62 -8.27 11.84
N GLY A 68 3.88 -8.17 13.14
CA GLY A 68 4.99 -7.38 13.68
C GLY A 68 4.76 -5.85 13.72
N GLU A 69 3.57 -5.35 13.36
CA GLU A 69 3.25 -3.92 13.38
C GLU A 69 1.82 -3.64 13.86
N GLY A 70 1.64 -2.60 14.68
CA GLY A 70 0.34 -1.92 14.85
C GLY A 70 -0.82 -2.76 15.39
N ALA A 71 -2.03 -2.21 15.21
CA ALA A 71 -3.29 -2.89 15.51
C ALA A 71 -3.93 -3.37 14.21
N ASP A 72 -4.78 -4.39 14.29
CA ASP A 72 -5.53 -4.91 13.14
C ASP A 72 -6.26 -3.82 12.37
N VAL A 73 -6.44 -4.06 11.07
CA VAL A 73 -7.16 -3.14 10.18
C VAL A 73 -8.39 -3.86 9.64
N LEU A 74 -9.56 -3.21 9.71
CA LEU A 74 -10.77 -3.70 9.09
C LEU A 74 -10.83 -3.17 7.66
N ARG A 75 -10.72 -4.06 6.67
CA ARG A 75 -11.04 -3.72 5.30
C ARG A 75 -12.55 -3.81 5.11
N VAL A 76 -13.18 -2.67 4.84
CA VAL A 76 -14.63 -2.56 4.73
C VAL A 76 -15.03 -2.00 3.38
N ARG A 77 -16.11 -2.55 2.82
CA ARG A 77 -16.89 -1.91 1.76
C ARG A 77 -17.88 -0.97 2.44
N ILE A 78 -17.72 0.33 2.23
CA ILE A 78 -18.65 1.34 2.73
C ILE A 78 -19.64 1.73 1.62
N MET A 79 -20.92 1.83 1.96
CA MET A 79 -21.98 2.21 1.02
C MET A 79 -22.81 3.34 1.62
N ALA A 80 -22.76 4.52 1.02
CA ALA A 80 -23.61 5.66 1.39
C ALA A 80 -25.05 5.44 0.90
N HIS A 81 -26.00 6.07 1.59
CA HIS A 81 -27.39 6.15 1.16
C HIS A 81 -27.57 6.75 -0.26
N THR A 82 -26.60 7.53 -0.75
CA THR A 82 -26.58 8.08 -2.11
C THR A 82 -26.27 7.03 -3.19
N GLY A 83 -25.90 5.81 -2.78
CA GLY A 83 -25.45 4.73 -3.66
C GLY A 83 -23.94 4.75 -3.96
N ARG A 84 -23.18 5.71 -3.39
CA ARG A 84 -21.72 5.71 -3.49
C ARG A 84 -21.15 4.53 -2.72
N GLU A 85 -20.20 3.84 -3.34
CA GLU A 85 -19.45 2.74 -2.74
C GLU A 85 -17.95 3.03 -2.82
N ASP A 86 -17.22 2.75 -1.73
CA ASP A 86 -15.76 2.76 -1.69
C ASP A 86 -15.26 1.59 -0.79
N VAL A 87 -13.97 1.28 -0.89
CA VAL A 87 -13.29 0.34 0.02
C VAL A 87 -12.35 1.13 0.92
N LEU A 88 -12.46 0.94 2.23
CA LEU A 88 -11.66 1.62 3.23
C LEU A 88 -10.95 0.60 4.13
N ASP A 89 -9.71 0.91 4.47
CA ASP A 89 -8.93 0.20 5.48
C ASP A 89 -8.97 1.02 6.77
N ILE A 90 -9.74 0.56 7.76
CA ILE A 90 -10.01 1.26 9.02
C ILE A 90 -9.29 0.55 10.16
N PRO A 91 -8.22 1.13 10.75
CA PRO A 91 -7.57 0.57 11.93
C PRO A 91 -8.59 0.36 13.06
N VAL A 92 -8.51 -0.75 13.80
CA VAL A 92 -9.46 -0.99 14.92
C VAL A 92 -9.37 0.08 16.02
N THR A 93 -8.24 0.79 16.09
CA THR A 93 -8.03 1.94 16.99
C THR A 93 -8.82 3.17 16.56
N ALA A 94 -9.22 3.30 15.29
CA ALA A 94 -10.03 4.43 14.81
C ALA A 94 -11.43 4.45 15.45
N PHE A 95 -11.93 3.30 15.92
CA PHE A 95 -13.20 3.22 16.63
C PHE A 95 -13.11 3.69 18.10
N ALA A 96 -11.93 4.04 18.61
CA ALA A 96 -11.74 4.53 19.97
C ALA A 96 -12.45 5.86 20.25
N SER A 97 -12.61 6.70 19.24
CA SER A 97 -13.30 7.98 19.36
C SER A 97 -14.03 8.37 18.09
N ARG A 98 -15.04 9.22 18.23
CA ARG A 98 -15.77 9.85 17.13
C ARG A 98 -14.82 10.62 16.20
N ALA A 99 -13.86 11.35 16.76
CA ALA A 99 -12.91 12.15 15.99
C ALA A 99 -12.02 11.26 15.10
N SER A 100 -11.49 10.17 15.66
CA SER A 100 -10.66 9.21 14.92
C SER A 100 -11.43 8.50 13.82
N LEU A 101 -12.68 8.09 14.08
CA LEU A 101 -13.53 7.45 13.07
C LEU A 101 -13.87 8.42 11.93
N ILE A 102 -14.26 9.67 12.24
CA ILE A 102 -14.56 10.69 11.23
C ILE A 102 -13.33 10.99 10.36
N HIS A 103 -12.12 11.00 10.93
CA HIS A 103 -10.90 11.19 10.15
C HIS A 103 -10.69 10.10 9.08
N MET A 104 -11.13 8.86 9.36
CA MET A 104 -11.11 7.78 8.36
C MET A 104 -12.20 7.93 7.29
N LEU A 105 -13.26 8.66 7.58
CA LEU A 105 -14.39 8.96 6.70
C LEU A 105 -14.18 10.30 5.99
N SER A 106 -13.10 10.39 5.19
CA SER A 106 -12.64 11.66 4.60
C SER A 106 -13.55 12.24 3.50
N ARG A 107 -14.55 11.50 3.03
CA ARG A 107 -15.46 11.93 1.96
C ARG A 107 -16.72 12.58 2.52
N ALA A 108 -17.21 13.62 1.82
CA ALA A 108 -18.37 14.39 2.23
C ALA A 108 -19.67 13.57 2.30
N GLU A 109 -19.74 12.47 1.54
CA GLU A 109 -20.89 11.57 1.50
C GLU A 109 -21.03 10.70 2.76
N TYR A 110 -19.97 10.56 3.57
CA TYR A 110 -19.97 9.74 4.77
C TYR A 110 -20.10 10.59 6.02
N ALA A 111 -21.25 10.50 6.68
CA ALA A 111 -21.53 11.22 7.91
C ALA A 111 -21.73 10.24 9.07
N TRP A 112 -21.01 10.47 10.17
CA TRP A 112 -21.17 9.77 11.44
C TRP A 112 -21.66 10.74 12.52
N TYR A 113 -22.82 10.43 13.08
CA TYR A 113 -23.53 11.22 14.10
C TYR A 113 -23.36 10.64 15.52
N GLY A 114 -22.79 9.44 15.64
CA GLY A 114 -22.66 8.75 16.92
C GLY A 114 -21.60 9.33 17.86
N THR A 115 -21.69 8.96 19.14
CA THR A 115 -20.74 9.27 20.22
C THR A 115 -19.57 8.28 20.28
N ASP A 116 -18.55 8.57 21.10
CA ASP A 116 -17.40 7.68 21.30
C ASP A 116 -17.81 6.28 21.76
N ALA A 117 -18.78 6.17 22.69
CA ALA A 117 -19.32 4.89 23.12
C ALA A 117 -19.98 4.13 21.95
N GLN A 118 -20.70 4.84 21.07
CA GLN A 118 -21.35 4.25 19.91
C GLN A 118 -20.35 3.81 18.83
N CYS A 119 -19.15 4.41 18.77
CA CYS A 119 -18.07 3.89 17.94
C CYS A 119 -17.60 2.51 18.41
N GLN A 120 -17.57 2.26 19.73
CA GLN A 120 -17.25 0.93 20.27
C GLN A 120 -18.34 -0.10 19.96
N TYR A 121 -19.62 0.27 20.05
CA TYR A 121 -20.71 -0.62 19.64
C TYR A 121 -20.70 -0.88 18.13
N LEU A 122 -20.33 0.10 17.29
CA LEU A 122 -20.13 -0.13 15.86
C LEU A 122 -18.98 -1.11 15.62
N LYS A 123 -17.84 -0.96 16.33
CA LYS A 123 -16.74 -1.92 16.25
C LYS A 123 -17.21 -3.33 16.58
N ALA A 124 -17.91 -3.51 17.70
CA ALA A 124 -18.44 -4.81 18.12
C ALA A 124 -19.44 -5.40 17.10
N HIS A 125 -20.24 -4.54 16.45
CA HIS A 125 -21.15 -4.96 15.37
C HIS A 125 -20.41 -5.43 14.12
N LEU A 126 -19.29 -4.78 13.76
CA LEU A 126 -18.49 -5.14 12.60
C LEU A 126 -17.60 -6.37 12.83
N THR A 127 -17.14 -6.59 14.06
CA THR A 127 -16.24 -7.69 14.40
C THR A 127 -17.01 -8.91 14.88
N THR A 128 -17.35 -9.81 13.97
CA THR A 128 -17.97 -11.11 14.25
C THR A 128 -16.94 -12.24 14.35
N GLU A 129 -17.25 -13.34 15.04
CA GLU A 129 -16.33 -14.50 15.15
C GLU A 129 -15.98 -15.11 13.78
N ASP A 130 -16.92 -15.14 12.83
CA ASP A 130 -16.75 -15.78 11.51
C ASP A 130 -16.19 -14.85 10.42
N MET A 131 -15.56 -13.73 10.79
CA MET A 131 -15.07 -12.76 9.80
C MET A 131 -13.85 -13.31 9.02
N PRO A 132 -13.79 -13.14 7.67
CA PRO A 132 -12.61 -13.51 6.91
C PRO A 132 -11.38 -12.77 7.42
N THR A 133 -10.23 -13.45 7.45
CA THR A 133 -8.96 -12.89 7.93
C THR A 133 -7.89 -13.05 6.86
N GLN A 134 -7.08 -12.00 6.66
CA GLN A 134 -5.96 -11.98 5.73
C GLN A 134 -4.74 -11.36 6.40
N GLN A 135 -3.55 -11.79 6.02
CA GLN A 135 -2.30 -11.15 6.43
C GLN A 135 -1.98 -9.97 5.51
N ALA A 136 -1.73 -8.81 6.10
CA ALA A 136 -1.31 -7.63 5.38
C ALA A 136 0.16 -7.71 4.98
N ILE A 137 0.44 -7.44 3.70
CA ILE A 137 1.78 -7.14 3.22
C ILE A 137 1.87 -5.64 3.00
N THR A 138 2.85 -4.98 3.64
CA THR A 138 2.95 -3.52 3.68
C THR A 138 3.80 -2.91 2.57
N LYS A 139 4.52 -3.75 1.83
CA LYS A 139 5.49 -3.34 0.80
C LYS A 139 5.16 -3.93 -0.56
N LEU A 140 5.40 -3.15 -1.60
CA LEU A 140 5.24 -3.59 -2.99
C LEU A 140 6.49 -4.29 -3.51
N GLY A 141 6.29 -5.21 -4.45
CA GLY A 141 7.35 -6.04 -5.01
C GLY A 141 7.38 -7.44 -4.41
N ARG A 142 8.53 -8.10 -4.50
CA ARG A 142 8.70 -9.48 -4.05
C ARG A 142 8.75 -9.55 -2.53
N SER A 143 7.89 -10.39 -1.94
CA SER A 143 7.91 -10.72 -0.52
C SER A 143 8.30 -12.17 -0.36
N ILE A 144 9.30 -12.42 0.50
CA ILE A 144 9.73 -13.76 0.90
C ILE A 144 8.96 -14.12 2.15
N ILE A 145 8.24 -15.24 2.11
CA ILE A 145 7.44 -15.73 3.23
C ILE A 145 8.03 -17.06 3.66
N GLU A 146 8.37 -17.19 4.94
CA GLU A 146 9.03 -18.37 5.47
C GLU A 146 8.13 -19.60 5.33
N GLY A 147 8.66 -20.66 4.71
CA GLY A 147 7.93 -21.90 4.48
C GLY A 147 6.95 -21.87 3.30
N GLU A 148 6.84 -20.76 2.58
CA GLU A 148 5.95 -20.61 1.42
C GLU A 148 6.72 -20.17 0.16
N ASP A 149 6.05 -20.23 -1.01
CA ASP A 149 6.61 -19.65 -2.23
C ASP A 149 6.59 -18.12 -2.16
N ASP A 150 7.59 -17.48 -2.76
CA ASP A 150 7.62 -16.03 -2.88
C ASP A 150 6.40 -15.49 -3.63
N ILE A 151 5.88 -14.38 -3.13
CA ILE A 151 4.79 -13.64 -3.75
C ILE A 151 5.29 -12.32 -4.32
N TRP A 152 4.64 -11.82 -5.35
CA TRP A 152 4.86 -10.49 -5.91
C TRP A 152 3.63 -9.61 -5.68
N VAL A 153 3.80 -8.58 -4.87
CA VAL A 153 2.73 -7.71 -4.41
C VAL A 153 2.67 -6.44 -5.26
N THR A 154 1.48 -6.14 -5.77
CA THR A 154 1.16 -4.91 -6.52
C THR A 154 0.00 -4.19 -5.82
N THR A 155 -0.36 -2.97 -6.26
CA THR A 155 -1.46 -2.20 -5.63
C THR A 155 -2.83 -2.80 -5.88
N ASN A 156 -2.98 -3.62 -6.93
CA ASN A 156 -4.26 -4.18 -7.34
C ASN A 156 -4.27 -5.71 -7.40
N GLY A 157 -3.24 -6.38 -6.86
CA GLY A 157 -3.18 -7.84 -6.85
C GLY A 157 -1.87 -8.40 -6.34
N ILE A 158 -1.90 -9.70 -6.03
CA ILE A 158 -0.72 -10.46 -5.61
C ILE A 158 -0.53 -11.63 -6.58
N LEU A 159 0.68 -11.82 -7.07
CA LEU A 159 1.05 -12.93 -7.93
C LEU A 159 1.86 -13.96 -7.13
N ASN A 160 1.64 -15.24 -7.40
CA ASN A 160 2.52 -16.32 -6.96
C ASN A 160 2.99 -17.13 -8.18
N LYS A 161 3.65 -18.28 -7.96
CA LYS A 161 4.11 -19.16 -9.04
C LYS A 161 3.01 -19.64 -10.00
N ASN A 162 1.74 -19.65 -9.56
CA ASN A 162 0.58 -20.07 -10.33
C ASN A 162 -0.13 -18.89 -11.03
N GLY A 163 0.36 -17.65 -10.87
CA GLY A 163 -0.22 -16.45 -11.44
C GLY A 163 -0.93 -15.57 -10.41
N LEU A 164 -1.91 -14.80 -10.86
CA LEU A 164 -2.65 -13.86 -10.01
C LEU A 164 -3.48 -14.63 -8.98
N MET A 165 -3.29 -14.31 -7.70
CA MET A 165 -4.07 -14.84 -6.59
C MET A 165 -5.49 -14.27 -6.63
N LYS A 166 -6.46 -15.03 -6.13
CA LYS A 166 -7.86 -14.60 -5.99
C LYS A 166 -8.01 -13.61 -4.83
N ASP A 167 -9.08 -12.82 -4.86
CA ASP A 167 -9.36 -11.79 -3.85
C ASP A 167 -9.53 -12.35 -2.41
N ASP A 168 -9.89 -13.63 -2.27
CA ASP A 168 -10.00 -14.36 -1.00
C ASP A 168 -8.67 -15.01 -0.56
N SER A 169 -7.53 -14.54 -1.08
CA SER A 169 -6.21 -15.06 -0.71
C SER A 169 -5.84 -14.83 0.74
N THR A 170 -4.92 -15.65 1.25
CA THR A 170 -4.29 -15.47 2.58
C THR A 170 -3.66 -14.08 2.76
N TYR A 171 -3.14 -13.49 1.69
CA TYR A 171 -2.42 -12.22 1.71
C TYR A 171 -3.18 -11.12 1.01
N THR A 172 -2.99 -9.88 1.45
CA THR A 172 -3.36 -8.68 0.69
C THR A 172 -2.36 -7.56 0.91
N TYR A 173 -2.20 -6.69 -0.09
CA TYR A 173 -1.51 -5.42 0.09
C TYR A 173 -2.33 -4.49 1.00
N HIS A 174 -1.64 -3.84 1.94
CA HIS A 174 -2.16 -2.72 2.72
C HIS A 174 -1.04 -1.69 2.85
N ARG A 175 -1.29 -0.43 2.50
CA ARG A 175 -0.29 0.63 2.64
C ARG A 175 -0.46 1.33 3.99
N PRO A 176 0.52 1.26 4.92
CA PRO A 176 0.50 2.10 6.10
C PRO A 176 0.46 3.59 5.74
N ALA A 177 -0.31 4.38 6.49
CA ALA A 177 -0.51 5.79 6.17
C ALA A 177 0.79 6.61 6.10
N HIS A 178 1.81 6.21 6.88
CA HIS A 178 3.11 6.85 6.97
C HIS A 178 4.11 6.40 5.89
N PHE A 179 3.75 5.43 5.03
CA PHE A 179 4.56 5.02 3.88
C PHE A 179 4.23 5.88 2.65
N GLY A 180 5.24 6.07 1.80
CA GLY A 180 5.09 6.76 0.53
C GLY A 180 4.06 6.07 -0.38
N SER A 181 3.34 6.87 -1.17
CA SER A 181 2.31 6.34 -2.07
C SER A 181 2.95 5.88 -3.38
N VAL A 182 3.14 4.58 -3.53
CA VAL A 182 3.65 3.95 -4.76
C VAL A 182 2.51 3.16 -5.41
N SER A 183 2.38 3.27 -6.73
CA SER A 183 1.36 2.58 -7.52
C SER A 183 1.99 1.79 -8.66
N VAL A 184 1.90 0.46 -8.52
CA VAL A 184 2.27 -0.50 -9.55
C VAL A 184 1.13 -1.47 -9.72
N GLU A 185 0.70 -1.71 -10.95
CA GLU A 185 -0.46 -2.52 -11.24
C GLU A 185 -0.08 -3.78 -12.02
N VAL A 186 -0.77 -4.88 -11.74
CA VAL A 186 -0.83 -5.99 -12.69
C VAL A 186 -1.55 -5.48 -13.95
N PRO A 187 -0.92 -5.52 -15.14
CA PRO A 187 -1.53 -5.02 -16.35
C PRO A 187 -2.86 -5.74 -16.65
N LYS A 188 -3.91 -4.95 -16.92
CA LYS A 188 -5.20 -5.50 -17.34
C LYS A 188 -5.10 -5.98 -18.79
N GLY A 189 -5.42 -7.26 -19.01
CA GLY A 189 -5.45 -7.89 -20.33
C GLY A 189 -4.18 -8.68 -20.66
N SER A 190 -4.25 -9.51 -21.71
CA SER A 190 -3.11 -10.24 -22.20
C SER A 190 -2.18 -9.29 -22.94
N TRP A 191 -1.18 -8.74 -22.24
CA TRP A 191 0.05 -8.35 -22.91
C TRP A 191 0.63 -9.64 -23.51
N GLY A 192 0.26 -9.90 -24.75
CA GLY A 192 0.64 -11.14 -25.42
C GLY A 192 2.15 -11.27 -25.37
N LEU A 193 2.62 -12.44 -24.96
CA LEU A 193 4.04 -12.78 -24.81
C LEU A 193 4.91 -12.25 -25.97
N LYS A 194 4.37 -12.25 -27.19
CA LYS A 194 5.02 -11.70 -28.41
C LYS A 194 5.36 -10.21 -28.33
N ARG A 195 4.46 -9.36 -27.82
CA ARG A 195 4.71 -7.91 -27.69
C ARG A 195 5.77 -7.64 -26.63
N THR A 196 5.67 -8.32 -25.49
CA THR A 196 6.69 -8.25 -24.43
C THR A 196 8.05 -8.71 -24.93
N GLN A 197 8.11 -9.86 -25.63
CA GLN A 197 9.36 -10.35 -26.24
C GLN A 197 9.95 -9.37 -27.24
N SER A 198 9.12 -8.73 -28.07
CA SER A 198 9.59 -7.74 -29.05
C SER A 198 10.17 -6.52 -28.33
N ALA A 199 9.47 -5.99 -27.33
CA ALA A 199 9.96 -4.87 -26.53
C ALA A 199 11.28 -5.19 -25.80
N LEU A 200 11.38 -6.39 -25.21
CA LEU A 200 12.60 -6.84 -24.53
C LEU A 200 13.80 -6.97 -25.47
N ARG A 201 13.58 -7.42 -26.71
CA ARG A 201 14.65 -7.53 -27.73
C ARG A 201 15.22 -6.17 -28.13
N GLU A 202 14.39 -5.13 -28.13
CA GLU A 202 14.79 -3.78 -28.50
C GLU A 202 15.41 -2.99 -27.34
N LEU A 203 15.36 -3.47 -26.10
CA LEU A 203 15.94 -2.72 -24.97
C LEU A 203 17.41 -2.30 -25.20
N PRO A 204 18.31 -3.15 -25.71
CA PRO A 204 19.69 -2.76 -25.95
C PRO A 204 19.87 -1.69 -27.04
N SER A 205 18.90 -1.51 -27.94
CA SER A 205 18.98 -0.56 -29.06
C SER A 205 18.52 0.86 -28.69
N LEU A 206 17.96 1.05 -27.48
CA LEU A 206 17.43 2.34 -27.02
C LEU A 206 18.50 3.40 -26.71
N ASN A 207 19.74 2.98 -26.42
CA ASN A 207 20.88 3.85 -26.17
C ASN A 207 22.19 3.08 -26.48
N SER A 208 23.35 3.67 -26.22
CA SER A 208 24.61 2.94 -26.30
C SER A 208 24.61 1.75 -25.33
N LEU A 209 25.32 0.68 -25.72
CA LEU A 209 25.43 -0.51 -24.87
C LEU A 209 26.11 -0.22 -23.53
N SER A 210 27.00 0.78 -23.47
CA SER A 210 27.62 1.21 -22.21
C SER A 210 26.61 1.75 -21.20
N VAL A 211 25.48 2.30 -21.66
CA VAL A 211 24.37 2.76 -20.82
C VAL A 211 23.35 1.65 -20.62
N MET A 212 22.94 0.97 -21.70
CA MET A 212 21.85 0.00 -21.64
C MET A 212 22.23 -1.28 -20.88
N VAL A 213 23.46 -1.78 -20.98
CA VAL A 213 23.86 -3.02 -20.31
C VAL A 213 23.76 -2.90 -18.78
N PRO A 214 24.34 -1.87 -18.13
CA PRO A 214 24.17 -1.71 -16.68
C PRO A 214 22.74 -1.38 -16.27
N VAL A 215 22.01 -0.57 -17.05
CA VAL A 215 20.59 -0.25 -16.75
C VAL A 215 19.72 -1.52 -16.80
N ILE A 216 19.85 -2.34 -17.84
CA ILE A 216 19.12 -3.62 -17.97
C ILE A 216 19.55 -4.57 -16.85
N GLY A 217 20.85 -4.73 -16.63
CA GLY A 217 21.39 -5.60 -15.58
C GLY A 217 20.83 -5.23 -14.21
N TRP A 218 20.94 -3.96 -13.82
CA TRP A 218 20.41 -3.45 -12.55
C TRP A 218 18.89 -3.64 -12.44
N THR A 219 18.15 -3.33 -13.52
CA THR A 219 16.68 -3.46 -13.58
C THR A 219 16.24 -4.89 -13.26
N PHE A 220 16.81 -5.89 -13.94
CA PHE A 220 16.42 -7.28 -13.69
C PHE A 220 17.01 -7.82 -12.38
N SER A 221 18.14 -7.31 -11.90
CA SER A 221 18.66 -7.64 -10.57
C SER A 221 17.81 -7.11 -9.43
N SER A 222 17.11 -5.98 -9.58
CA SER A 222 16.29 -5.40 -8.50
C SER A 222 15.12 -6.30 -8.11
N ALA A 223 14.58 -7.10 -9.05
CA ALA A 223 13.57 -8.13 -8.80
C ALA A 223 14.03 -9.23 -7.81
N PHE A 224 15.34 -9.33 -7.59
CA PHE A 224 15.99 -10.28 -6.67
C PHE A 224 16.70 -9.56 -5.51
N LYS A 225 16.46 -8.25 -5.31
CA LYS A 225 17.10 -7.46 -4.24
C LYS A 225 17.02 -8.14 -2.86
N PRO A 226 15.87 -8.67 -2.39
CA PRO A 226 15.80 -9.36 -1.09
C PRO A 226 16.81 -10.51 -0.95
N TRP A 227 17.05 -11.26 -2.02
CA TRP A 227 18.04 -12.34 -2.03
C TRP A 227 19.47 -11.79 -2.00
N PHE A 228 19.77 -10.76 -2.79
CA PHE A 228 21.09 -10.11 -2.75
C PHE A 228 21.41 -9.55 -1.38
N VAL A 229 20.47 -8.86 -0.74
CA VAL A 229 20.67 -8.31 0.61
C VAL A 229 20.83 -9.43 1.63
N GLN A 230 20.05 -10.52 1.55
CA GLN A 230 20.23 -11.66 2.45
C GLN A 230 21.62 -12.29 2.34
N LYS A 231 22.23 -12.30 1.15
CA LYS A 231 23.54 -12.93 0.90
C LYS A 231 24.74 -11.99 1.07
N MET A 232 24.60 -10.75 0.64
CA MET A 232 25.69 -9.77 0.53
C MET A 232 25.55 -8.62 1.53
N GLY A 233 24.41 -8.49 2.21
CA GLY A 233 24.11 -7.41 3.14
C GLY A 233 23.74 -6.08 2.48
N HIS A 234 23.72 -6.00 1.14
CA HIS A 234 23.48 -4.75 0.44
C HIS A 234 23.05 -4.91 -1.03
N PHE A 235 22.51 -3.83 -1.61
CA PHE A 235 22.18 -3.72 -3.04
C PHE A 235 22.51 -2.31 -3.57
N PRO A 236 23.22 -2.17 -4.69
CA PRO A 236 23.66 -0.87 -5.20
C PRO A 236 22.50 -0.02 -5.73
N LEU A 237 22.63 1.31 -5.61
CA LEU A 237 21.74 2.23 -6.32
C LEU A 237 22.17 2.37 -7.78
N LEU A 238 21.27 2.78 -8.66
CA LEU A 238 21.58 3.14 -10.05
C LEU A 238 21.62 4.66 -10.19
N MET A 239 22.72 5.22 -10.69
CA MET A 239 22.87 6.65 -10.94
C MET A 239 23.00 6.91 -12.43
N LEU A 240 22.13 7.74 -12.99
CA LEU A 240 22.23 8.24 -14.36
C LEU A 240 22.71 9.70 -14.31
N TYR A 241 23.85 9.99 -14.91
CA TYR A 241 24.35 11.38 -14.99
C TYR A 241 24.53 11.83 -16.44
N GLY A 242 24.82 13.11 -16.66
CA GLY A 242 25.07 13.68 -17.98
C GLY A 242 24.17 14.87 -18.28
N THR A 243 24.35 15.46 -19.45
CA THR A 243 23.74 16.75 -19.78
C THR A 243 22.21 16.72 -19.82
N ARG A 244 21.60 17.89 -19.64
CA ARG A 244 20.16 18.08 -19.87
C ARG A 244 19.81 17.67 -21.30
N GLY A 245 18.71 16.92 -21.45
CA GLY A 245 18.27 16.43 -22.76
C GLY A 245 18.87 15.08 -23.18
N ALA A 246 19.80 14.49 -22.39
CA ALA A 246 20.37 13.17 -22.67
C ALA A 246 19.38 11.98 -22.54
N GLY A 247 18.11 12.24 -22.24
CA GLY A 247 17.06 11.21 -22.20
C GLY A 247 16.96 10.40 -20.90
N LYS A 248 17.74 10.70 -19.85
CA LYS A 248 17.74 9.98 -18.55
C LYS A 248 16.34 9.75 -17.99
N THR A 249 15.60 10.83 -17.74
CA THR A 249 14.24 10.81 -17.21
C THR A 249 13.31 10.00 -18.10
N GLN A 250 13.44 10.10 -19.43
CA GLN A 250 12.59 9.37 -20.38
C GLN A 250 12.90 7.87 -20.39
N LEU A 251 14.18 7.49 -20.34
CA LEU A 251 14.61 6.10 -20.24
C LEU A 251 14.03 5.45 -18.97
N ILE A 252 14.16 6.11 -17.83
CA ILE A 252 13.66 5.53 -16.57
C ILE A 252 12.14 5.52 -16.53
N SER A 253 11.49 6.65 -16.78
CA SER A 253 10.02 6.78 -16.64
C SER A 253 9.23 5.99 -17.69
N ARG A 254 9.74 5.82 -18.92
CA ARG A 254 9.01 5.17 -20.02
C ARG A 254 9.44 3.75 -20.31
N VAL A 255 10.60 3.31 -19.80
CA VAL A 255 11.13 1.98 -20.09
C VAL A 255 11.32 1.20 -18.80
N VAL A 256 12.11 1.71 -17.85
CA VAL A 256 12.45 0.96 -16.62
C VAL A 256 11.24 0.82 -15.70
N LEU A 257 10.60 1.93 -15.31
CA LEU A 257 9.46 1.88 -14.38
C LEU A 257 8.28 1.04 -14.93
N PRO A 258 7.88 1.15 -16.22
CA PRO A 258 6.79 0.34 -16.75
C PRO A 258 7.03 -1.18 -16.72
N ILE A 259 8.30 -1.65 -16.71
CA ILE A 259 8.62 -3.08 -16.54
C ILE A 259 8.11 -3.60 -15.18
N PHE A 260 8.05 -2.75 -14.15
CA PHE A 260 7.54 -3.09 -12.82
C PHE A 260 6.04 -2.84 -12.62
N GLY A 261 5.33 -2.37 -13.66
CA GLY A 261 3.89 -2.09 -13.60
C GLY A 261 3.53 -0.66 -13.22
N TYR A 262 4.48 0.28 -13.21
CA TYR A 262 4.14 1.70 -13.12
C TYR A 262 3.37 2.17 -14.36
N SER A 263 2.45 3.11 -14.17
CA SER A 263 1.75 3.77 -15.27
C SER A 263 2.73 4.56 -16.14
N SER A 264 2.77 4.25 -17.44
CA SER A 264 3.55 5.03 -18.41
C SER A 264 2.94 6.41 -18.70
N ARG A 265 1.67 6.63 -18.34
CA ARG A 265 0.96 7.90 -18.52
C ARG A 265 1.24 8.88 -17.39
N GLU A 266 1.41 8.34 -16.18
CA GLU A 266 1.61 9.10 -14.95
C GLU A 266 2.83 8.53 -14.21
N PRO A 267 4.06 8.81 -14.69
CA PRO A 267 5.25 8.29 -14.06
C PRO A 267 5.45 8.90 -12.68
N GLN A 268 5.72 8.07 -11.69
CA GLN A 268 6.02 8.52 -10.33
C GLN A 268 7.49 8.93 -10.24
N ILE A 269 7.73 10.22 -10.48
CA ILE A 269 9.05 10.86 -10.37
C ILE A 269 9.09 11.63 -9.06
N HIS A 270 10.13 11.42 -8.26
CA HIS A 270 10.38 12.14 -7.03
C HIS A 270 11.57 13.08 -7.20
N PHE A 271 11.59 14.21 -6.49
CA PHE A 271 12.73 15.13 -6.52
C PHE A 271 13.68 14.89 -5.35
N CYS A 272 14.99 15.00 -5.61
CA CYS A 272 16.02 14.83 -4.59
C CYS A 272 16.01 15.90 -3.48
N ASP A 273 15.39 17.06 -3.72
CA ASP A 273 15.38 18.21 -2.81
C ASP A 273 14.22 18.21 -1.79
N THR A 274 13.42 17.15 -1.79
CA THR A 274 12.30 16.95 -0.86
C THR A 274 12.76 16.74 0.60
N THR A 275 11.79 16.61 1.50
CA THR A 275 12.08 16.44 2.93
C THR A 275 12.64 15.05 3.23
N ARG A 276 13.50 14.95 4.26
CA ARG A 276 14.03 13.66 4.76
C ARG A 276 12.92 12.66 5.10
N PHE A 277 11.78 13.13 5.63
CA PHE A 277 10.67 12.24 5.97
C PHE A 277 10.05 11.63 4.72
N VAL A 278 9.84 12.42 3.67
CA VAL A 278 9.35 11.93 2.38
C VAL A 278 10.30 10.85 1.83
N LEU A 279 11.61 11.12 1.80
CA LEU A 279 12.61 10.14 1.35
C LEU A 279 12.53 8.81 2.13
N VAL A 280 12.55 8.88 3.47
CA VAL A 280 12.46 7.71 4.36
C VAL A 280 11.15 6.93 4.17
N SER A 281 10.04 7.64 4.00
CA SER A 281 8.72 7.03 3.80
C SER A 281 8.63 6.25 2.49
N TYR A 282 9.16 6.81 1.40
CA TYR A 282 9.24 6.12 0.12
C TYR A 282 10.22 4.95 0.19
N GLY A 283 11.40 5.14 0.77
CA GLY A 283 12.41 4.10 0.93
C GLY A 283 11.91 2.84 1.65
N ALA A 284 10.90 2.95 2.51
CA ALA A 284 10.27 1.82 3.18
C ALA A 284 9.11 1.15 2.41
N SER A 285 8.68 1.71 1.27
CA SER A 285 7.40 1.32 0.62
C SER A 285 7.50 0.11 -0.31
N THR A 286 8.70 -0.29 -0.73
CA THR A 286 8.90 -1.36 -1.71
C THR A 286 10.09 -2.26 -1.33
N THR A 287 10.15 -3.46 -1.89
CA THR A 287 11.27 -4.42 -1.73
C THR A 287 12.06 -4.65 -3.02
N THR A 288 11.40 -4.60 -4.18
CA THR A 288 12.03 -4.86 -5.49
C THR A 288 11.65 -3.85 -6.57
N VAL A 289 10.55 -3.13 -6.37
CA VAL A 289 10.05 -2.11 -7.30
C VAL A 289 10.89 -0.84 -7.13
N PRO A 290 11.57 -0.34 -8.17
CA PRO A 290 12.46 0.80 -8.02
C PRO A 290 11.67 2.09 -7.80
N LEU A 291 12.22 2.95 -6.95
CA LEU A 291 11.84 4.36 -6.87
C LEU A 291 12.78 5.17 -7.76
N PHE A 292 12.25 6.25 -8.36
CA PHE A 292 13.03 7.14 -9.19
C PHE A 292 13.09 8.55 -8.59
N PHE A 293 14.30 9.00 -8.27
CA PHE A 293 14.59 10.36 -7.87
C PHE A 293 15.32 11.09 -8.98
N ASP A 294 14.75 12.19 -9.47
CA ASP A 294 15.31 13.03 -10.51
C ASP A 294 15.78 14.38 -9.95
N GLU A 295 16.43 15.15 -10.81
CA GLU A 295 16.97 16.47 -10.53
C GLU A 295 18.01 16.49 -9.39
N TYR A 296 18.85 15.45 -9.29
CA TYR A 296 20.01 15.51 -8.42
C TYR A 296 20.97 16.62 -8.88
N ARG A 297 21.05 17.68 -8.06
CA ARG A 297 21.91 18.85 -8.25
C ARG A 297 22.62 19.17 -6.93
N PRO A 298 23.79 18.56 -6.65
CA PRO A 298 24.45 18.71 -5.35
C PRO A 298 24.77 20.18 -5.03
N ASN A 299 25.16 20.96 -6.04
CA ASN A 299 25.47 22.39 -5.89
C ASN A 299 24.25 23.26 -5.58
N ALA A 300 23.03 22.79 -5.87
CA ALA A 300 21.80 23.49 -5.55
C ALA A 300 21.25 23.14 -4.15
N LEU A 301 21.82 22.12 -3.49
CA LEU A 301 21.38 21.67 -2.17
C LEU A 301 22.26 22.28 -1.07
N PRO A 302 21.68 22.78 0.03
CA PRO A 302 22.47 23.10 1.22
C PRO A 302 23.25 21.88 1.70
N GLY A 303 24.51 22.07 2.12
CA GLY A 303 25.39 20.96 2.48
C GLY A 303 24.84 20.02 3.55
N THR A 304 24.01 20.51 4.47
CA THR A 304 23.29 19.67 5.46
C THR A 304 22.26 18.77 4.80
N ARG A 305 21.47 19.27 3.85
CA ARG A 305 20.48 18.49 3.10
C ARG A 305 21.16 17.47 2.19
N LEU A 306 22.26 17.85 1.54
CA LEU A 306 23.03 16.93 0.70
C LEU A 306 23.58 15.74 1.51
N ARG A 307 24.16 16.01 2.69
CA ARG A 307 24.60 14.94 3.60
C ARG A 307 23.44 14.04 4.04
N GLN A 308 22.31 14.60 4.42
CA GLN A 308 21.12 13.81 4.80
C GLN A 308 20.60 12.93 3.67
N LEU A 309 20.67 13.42 2.42
CA LEU A 309 20.31 12.65 1.24
C LEU A 309 21.26 11.46 1.04
N TRP A 310 22.57 11.68 1.15
CA TRP A 310 23.58 10.61 1.06
C TRP A 310 23.45 9.61 2.21
N ASP A 311 23.20 10.07 3.44
CA ASP A 311 22.93 9.19 4.59
C ASP A 311 21.75 8.26 4.32
N HIS A 312 20.67 8.81 3.75
CA HIS A 312 19.50 8.03 3.36
C HIS A 312 19.84 7.00 2.26
N TRP A 313 20.63 7.37 1.26
CA TRP A 313 21.09 6.41 0.23
C TRP A 313 21.97 5.30 0.80
N ARG A 314 22.79 5.59 1.82
CA ARG A 314 23.54 4.55 2.55
C ARG A 314 22.61 3.58 3.27
N HIS A 315 21.54 4.08 3.91
CA HIS A 315 20.54 3.21 4.53
C HIS A 315 19.81 2.33 3.49
N LEU A 316 19.49 2.87 2.30
CA LEU A 316 18.88 2.10 1.22
C LEU A 316 19.79 1.01 0.65
N TYR A 317 21.09 1.31 0.58
CA TYR A 317 22.12 0.36 0.15
C TYR A 317 22.18 -0.86 1.08
N ALA A 318 22.19 -0.63 2.39
CA ALA A 318 22.33 -1.68 3.42
C ALA A 318 20.98 -2.24 3.97
N GLU A 319 19.85 -1.65 3.58
CA GLU A 319 18.52 -1.88 4.17
C GLU A 319 18.41 -1.60 5.69
N ASP A 320 19.07 -0.52 6.14
CA ASP A 320 18.99 -0.08 7.53
C ASP A 320 17.59 0.40 7.91
N THR A 321 17.32 0.42 9.22
CA THR A 321 16.03 0.90 9.76
C THR A 321 16.17 2.32 10.32
N ASP A 322 15.36 3.24 9.80
CA ASP A 322 15.21 4.59 10.38
C ASP A 322 14.09 4.57 11.42
N HIS A 323 14.33 5.14 12.60
CA HIS A 323 13.32 5.25 13.65
C HIS A 323 12.85 6.69 13.83
N ARG A 324 11.54 6.85 14.02
CA ARG A 324 10.91 8.14 14.32
C ARG A 324 10.06 8.04 15.58
N GLY A 325 10.39 8.87 16.58
CA GLY A 325 9.54 9.02 17.77
C GLY A 325 8.21 9.69 17.42
N GLN A 326 7.16 9.27 18.11
CA GLN A 326 5.83 9.88 18.07
C GLN A 326 5.55 10.66 19.37
N ALA A 327 4.51 11.49 19.33
CA ALA A 327 4.10 12.31 20.48
C ALA A 327 3.63 11.45 21.68
N ASP A 328 3.13 10.24 21.40
CA ASP A 328 2.73 9.25 22.39
C ASP A 328 3.90 8.41 22.93
N LEU A 329 5.15 8.83 22.66
CA LEU A 329 6.41 8.16 23.01
C LEU A 329 6.63 6.81 22.30
N SER A 330 5.73 6.39 21.40
CA SER A 330 5.97 5.24 20.54
C SER A 330 7.00 5.56 19.44
N ARG A 331 7.41 4.54 18.68
CA ARG A 331 8.37 4.69 17.58
C ARG A 331 7.85 4.03 16.31
N LEU A 332 7.83 4.79 15.22
CA LEU A 332 7.71 4.23 13.88
C LEU A 332 9.08 3.74 13.40
N SER A 333 9.09 2.61 12.72
CA SER A 333 10.28 1.99 12.16
C SER A 333 10.14 1.88 10.65
N PHE A 334 11.13 2.37 9.92
CA PHE A 334 11.13 2.43 8.46
C PHE A 334 12.34 1.66 7.94
N LYS A 335 12.18 0.36 7.69
CA LYS A 335 13.23 -0.44 7.07
C LYS A 335 13.38 -0.06 5.59
N GLN A 336 14.54 0.48 5.21
CA GLN A 336 14.81 1.10 3.91
C GLN A 336 15.09 0.06 2.81
N THR A 337 14.05 -0.63 2.35
CA THR A 337 14.16 -1.78 1.44
C THR A 337 14.05 -1.43 -0.04
N SER A 338 13.64 -0.20 -0.39
CA SER A 338 13.37 0.12 -1.80
C SER A 338 14.65 0.14 -2.65
N PRO A 339 14.70 -0.48 -3.83
CA PRO A 339 15.74 -0.17 -4.81
C PRO A 339 15.55 1.24 -5.35
N VAL A 340 16.64 1.95 -5.61
CA VAL A 340 16.58 3.37 -5.98
C VAL A 340 17.41 3.67 -7.22
N ILE A 341 16.78 4.40 -8.14
CA ILE A 341 17.38 5.03 -9.30
C ILE A 341 17.45 6.53 -9.04
N VAL A 342 18.61 7.13 -9.29
CA VAL A 342 18.85 8.57 -9.19
C VAL A 342 19.25 9.11 -10.56
N ALA A 343 18.75 10.27 -10.96
CA ALA A 343 19.21 10.99 -12.13
C ALA A 343 19.62 12.43 -11.80
N GLY A 344 20.70 12.89 -12.42
CA GLY A 344 21.24 14.23 -12.24
C GLY A 344 22.08 14.70 -13.41
N GLU A 345 22.53 15.96 -13.36
CA GLU A 345 23.52 16.46 -14.33
C GLU A 345 24.95 16.07 -13.94
N GLU A 346 25.19 16.00 -12.63
CA GLU A 346 26.49 15.74 -12.03
C GLU A 346 26.53 14.34 -11.39
N MET A 347 27.72 13.77 -11.33
CA MET A 347 27.98 12.55 -10.55
C MET A 347 27.95 12.86 -9.05
N VAL A 348 27.77 11.82 -8.24
CA VAL A 348 27.99 11.92 -6.80
C VAL A 348 29.48 12.06 -6.53
N SER A 349 29.87 13.08 -5.77
CA SER A 349 31.28 13.38 -5.47
C SER A 349 31.82 12.68 -4.24
N ASP A 350 30.95 12.18 -3.35
CA ASP A 350 31.34 11.46 -2.15
C ASP A 350 31.89 10.06 -2.51
N PRO A 351 33.16 9.74 -2.20
CA PRO A 351 33.77 8.47 -2.59
C PRO A 351 33.04 7.25 -2.01
N ALA A 352 32.57 7.35 -0.77
CA ALA A 352 31.84 6.27 -0.13
C ALA A 352 30.52 5.99 -0.88
N MET A 353 29.82 7.02 -1.36
CA MET A 353 28.66 6.83 -2.21
C MET A 353 29.00 6.28 -3.59
N GLN A 354 30.10 6.71 -4.22
CA GLN A 354 30.48 6.22 -5.55
C GLN A 354 30.65 4.70 -5.60
N GLU A 355 31.20 4.08 -4.55
CA GLU A 355 31.36 2.63 -4.42
C GLU A 355 30.03 1.87 -4.23
N ARG A 356 28.97 2.59 -3.80
CA ARG A 356 27.64 2.02 -3.52
C ARG A 356 26.67 2.19 -4.69
N MET A 357 27.13 2.77 -5.80
CA MET A 357 26.31 3.10 -6.96
C MET A 357 26.88 2.50 -8.23
N ILE A 358 26.01 1.97 -9.08
CA ILE A 358 26.31 1.73 -10.48
C ILE A 358 26.02 3.04 -11.22
N GLN A 359 27.07 3.65 -11.77
CA GLN A 359 26.97 4.96 -12.41
C GLN A 359 27.03 4.80 -13.93
N VAL A 360 26.08 5.40 -14.64
CA VAL A 360 25.95 5.35 -16.11
C VAL A 360 25.81 6.73 -16.74
#